data_AF-A0ABD4ZE86-F1
#
_entry.id   AF-A0ABD4ZE86-F1
#
_cell.length_a   1.000
_cell.length_b   1.000
_cell.length_c   1.000
_cell.angle_alpha   90.00
_cell.angle_beta   90.00
_cell.angle_gamma   90.00
#
_symmetry.space_group_name_H-M   'P 1'
#
loop_
_entity.id
_entity.type
_entity.pdbx_description
1 polymer ?
#
loop_
_entity_poly.entity_id
_entity_poly.type
_entity_poly.pdbx_seq_one_letter_code
_entity_poly.pdbx_strand_id
1 'polypeptide(L)'
;MTSKPIKPYKSYTDQVALLCSRGMEIKNVAQATHVLSTRNYYRLSGYWYSARIIDFASGKPTDNFQPGTSLDLCTELYTYVYKR
;
A
#
# COMPACT_ATOMS: atom_id res chain seq x y z
N MET A 1 -3.67 -29.88 -13.97
CA MET A 1 -2.71 -29.00 -13.25
C MET A 1 -2.95 -27.57 -13.73
N THR A 2 -3.72 -26.76 -13.02
CA THR A 2 -3.95 -25.34 -13.40
C THR A 2 -2.86 -24.47 -12.76
N SER A 3 -1.99 -23.90 -13.58
CA SER A 3 -0.96 -22.95 -13.12
C SER A 3 -1.62 -21.68 -12.61
N LYS A 4 -1.14 -21.18 -11.45
CA LYS A 4 -1.55 -19.89 -10.90
C LYS A 4 -1.08 -18.79 -11.86
N PRO A 5 -1.96 -17.91 -12.38
CA PRO A 5 -1.54 -16.86 -13.28
C PRO A 5 -0.55 -15.94 -12.56
N ILE A 6 0.56 -15.63 -13.24
CA ILE A 6 1.56 -14.67 -12.77
C ILE A 6 0.84 -13.32 -12.67
N LYS A 7 0.88 -12.70 -11.48
CA LYS A 7 0.29 -11.37 -11.32
C LYS A 7 0.97 -10.42 -12.32
N PRO A 8 0.22 -9.69 -13.16
CA PRO A 8 0.81 -8.76 -14.10
C PRO A 8 1.64 -7.73 -13.34
N TYR A 9 2.84 -7.46 -13.86
CA TYR A 9 3.69 -6.39 -13.34
C TYR A 9 2.92 -5.06 -13.43
N LYS A 10 2.84 -4.34 -12.32
CA LYS A 10 2.30 -2.97 -12.27
C LYS A 10 3.47 -2.01 -12.17
N SER A 11 3.49 -0.98 -13.03
CA SER A 11 4.46 0.11 -12.86
C SER A 11 4.27 0.77 -11.49
N TYR A 12 5.29 1.46 -10.97
CA TYR A 12 5.16 2.16 -9.69
C TYR A 12 4.05 3.21 -9.71
N THR A 13 3.84 3.87 -10.86
CA THR A 13 2.75 4.82 -11.05
C THR A 13 1.38 4.12 -11.01
N ASP A 14 1.25 2.93 -11.62
CA ASP A 14 0.02 2.13 -11.52
C ASP A 14 -0.25 1.64 -10.10
N GLN A 15 0.81 1.36 -9.34
CA GLN A 15 0.68 0.99 -7.93
C GLN A 15 0.18 2.18 -7.10
N VAL A 16 0.73 3.38 -7.32
CA VAL A 16 0.23 4.61 -6.67
C VAL A 16 -1.23 4.87 -7.03
N ALA A 17 -1.59 4.76 -8.31
CA ALA A 17 -2.97 4.92 -8.76
C ALA A 17 -3.92 3.90 -8.11
N LEU A 18 -3.47 2.65 -7.94
CA LEU A 18 -4.23 1.60 -7.24
C LEU A 18 -4.40 1.89 -5.74
N LEU A 19 -3.37 2.43 -5.08
CA LEU A 19 -3.47 2.81 -3.67
C LEU A 19 -4.47 3.97 -3.49
N CYS A 20 -4.40 4.99 -4.35
CA CYS A 20 -5.38 6.08 -4.37
C CYS A 20 -6.81 5.57 -4.59
N SER A 21 -7.02 4.69 -5.58
CA SER A 21 -8.37 4.18 -5.89
C SER A 21 -8.98 3.33 -4.77
N ARG A 22 -8.14 2.83 -3.85
CA ARG A 22 -8.53 2.10 -2.63
C ARG A 22 -8.75 3.01 -1.41
N GLY A 23 -8.61 4.32 -1.57
CA GLY A 23 -8.83 5.30 -0.51
C GLY A 23 -7.58 5.71 0.29
N MET A 24 -6.37 5.39 -0.20
CA MET A 24 -5.16 5.90 0.41
C MET A 24 -4.93 7.37 0.03
N GLU A 25 -4.66 8.21 1.02
CA GLU A 25 -4.29 9.60 0.83
C GLU A 25 -2.85 9.70 0.33
N ILE A 26 -2.68 10.28 -0.86
CA ILE A 26 -1.38 10.51 -1.48
C ILE A 26 -1.33 11.97 -1.95
N LYS A 27 -0.51 12.78 -1.27
CA LYS A 27 -0.39 14.23 -1.53
C LYS A 27 0.50 14.53 -2.74
N ASN A 28 1.51 13.70 -3.00
CA ASN A 28 2.45 13.87 -4.09
C ASN A 28 2.71 12.54 -4.80
N VAL A 29 2.10 12.37 -5.98
CA VAL A 29 2.22 11.14 -6.78
C VAL A 29 3.66 10.85 -7.21
N ALA A 30 4.45 11.88 -7.52
CA ALA A 30 5.84 11.70 -7.94
C ALA A 30 6.72 11.20 -6.78
N GLN A 31 6.55 11.78 -5.59
CA GLN A 31 7.26 11.34 -4.39
C GLN A 31 6.78 9.94 -3.96
N ALA A 32 5.48 9.64 -4.02
CA ALA A 32 4.95 8.31 -3.75
C ALA A 32 5.52 7.26 -4.71
N THR A 33 5.62 7.58 -6.00
CA THR A 33 6.23 6.72 -7.02
C THR A 33 7.70 6.45 -6.69
N HIS A 34 8.45 7.49 -6.28
CA HIS A 34 9.84 7.35 -5.86
C HIS A 34 9.98 6.51 -4.58
N VAL A 35 9.08 6.66 -3.61
CA VAL A 35 9.05 5.83 -2.40
C VAL A 35 8.83 4.36 -2.77
N LEU A 36 7.82 4.05 -3.60
CA LEU A 36 7.55 2.67 -4.01
C LEU A 36 8.65 2.07 -4.89
N SER A 37 9.41 2.90 -5.62
CA SER A 37 10.53 2.42 -6.45
C SER A 37 11.81 2.18 -5.66
N THR A 38 12.05 2.95 -4.60
CA THR A 38 13.27 2.85 -3.79
C THR A 38 13.10 2.00 -2.53
N ARG A 39 11.86 1.80 -2.06
CA ARG A 39 11.53 0.95 -0.92
C ARG A 39 10.87 -0.32 -1.42
N ASN A 40 11.26 -1.46 -0.85
CA ASN A 40 10.62 -2.72 -1.19
C ASN A 40 9.13 -2.67 -0.83
N TYR A 41 8.26 -2.68 -1.84
CA TYR A 41 6.81 -2.63 -1.71
C TYR A 41 6.27 -3.61 -0.65
N TYR A 42 6.83 -4.83 -0.59
CA TYR A 42 6.39 -5.83 0.39
C TYR A 42 6.64 -5.38 1.83
N ARG A 43 7.78 -4.74 2.11
CA ARG A 43 8.09 -4.24 3.46
C ARG A 43 7.19 -3.08 3.82
N LEU A 44 7.02 -2.13 2.90
CA LEU A 44 6.19 -0.96 3.14
C LEU A 44 4.72 -1.36 3.31
N SER A 45 4.27 -2.40 2.60
CA SER A 45 2.89 -2.87 2.69
C SER A 45 2.44 -3.40 4.03
N GLY A 46 3.37 -3.83 4.88
CA GLY A 46 3.04 -4.22 6.26
C GLY A 46 2.49 -3.06 7.09
N TYR A 47 2.89 -1.83 6.78
CA TYR A 47 2.54 -0.63 7.57
C TYR A 47 1.14 -0.09 7.27
N TRP A 48 0.61 -0.35 6.07
CA TRP A 48 -0.78 0.00 5.74
C TRP A 48 -1.72 -1.21 5.73
N TYR A 49 -1.22 -2.44 5.89
CA TYR A 49 -2.08 -3.63 5.92
C TYR A 49 -3.10 -3.58 7.06
N SER A 50 -2.71 -3.09 8.23
CA SER A 50 -3.58 -2.90 9.40
C SER A 50 -4.59 -1.76 9.22
N ALA A 51 -4.34 -0.82 8.30
CA ALA A 51 -5.23 0.29 8.01
C ALA A 51 -6.34 -0.06 7.01
N ARG A 52 -6.45 -1.33 6.62
CA ARG A 52 -7.50 -1.81 5.72
C ARG A 52 -8.84 -1.92 6.45
N ILE A 53 -9.93 -1.60 5.77
CA ILE A 53 -11.28 -1.77 6.29
C ILE A 53 -11.55 -3.26 6.49
N ILE A 54 -12.03 -3.65 7.68
CA ILE A 54 -12.47 -5.02 7.96
C ILE A 54 -13.89 -5.18 7.46
N ASP A 55 -14.13 -6.20 6.65
CA ASP A 55 -15.47 -6.64 6.32
C ASP A 55 -16.06 -7.37 7.54
N PHE A 56 -17.13 -6.80 8.13
CA PHE A 56 -17.77 -7.36 9.31
C PHE A 56 -18.42 -8.72 9.08
N ALA A 57 -18.85 -9.03 7.85
CA ALA A 57 -19.47 -10.32 7.55
C ALA A 57 -18.44 -11.46 7.54
N SER A 58 -17.26 -11.21 6.98
CA SER A 58 -16.20 -12.23 6.86
C SER A 58 -15.10 -12.15 7.91
N GLY A 59 -15.00 -11.04 8.65
CA GLY A 59 -13.92 -10.73 9.59
C GLY A 59 -12.57 -10.48 8.93
N LYS A 60 -12.52 -10.32 7.59
CA LYS A 60 -11.26 -10.22 6.82
C LYS A 60 -11.00 -8.78 6.35
N PRO A 61 -9.73 -8.37 6.21
CA PRO A 61 -9.38 -7.10 5.59
C PRO A 61 -9.81 -7.04 4.11
N THR A 62 -10.57 -6.00 3.74
CA THR A 62 -10.91 -5.63 2.37
C THR A 62 -9.77 -4.87 1.70
N ASP A 63 -9.73 -4.74 0.38
CA ASP A 63 -8.65 -3.99 -0.30
C ASP A 63 -8.68 -2.47 -0.07
N ASN A 64 -9.73 -1.94 0.56
CA ASN A 64 -9.90 -0.50 0.80
C ASN A 64 -9.31 -0.08 2.15
N PHE A 65 -8.88 1.17 2.22
CA PHE A 65 -8.27 1.77 3.40
C PHE A 65 -9.28 2.55 4.24
N GLN A 66 -9.02 2.63 5.55
CA GLN A 66 -9.75 3.51 6.45
C GLN A 66 -9.53 4.98 6.03
N PRO A 67 -10.54 5.86 6.16
CA PRO A 67 -10.35 7.29 5.94
C PRO A 67 -9.17 7.85 6.74
N GLY A 68 -8.38 8.75 6.14
CA GLY A 68 -7.17 9.29 6.79
C GLY A 68 -5.91 8.42 6.64
N THR A 69 -6.00 7.25 6.01
CA THR A 69 -4.80 6.41 5.76
C THR A 69 -3.88 7.08 4.75
N SER A 70 -2.72 7.54 5.20
CA SER A 70 -1.75 8.27 4.38
C SER A 70 -0.50 7.44 4.07
N LEU A 71 -0.08 7.45 2.81
CA LEU A 71 1.19 6.82 2.39
C LEU A 71 2.40 7.45 3.07
N ASP A 72 2.36 8.77 3.29
CA ASP A 72 3.44 9.51 3.95
C ASP A 72 3.62 9.01 5.39
N LEU A 73 2.52 8.87 6.13
CA LEU A 73 2.55 8.37 7.51
C LEU A 73 3.07 6.93 7.58
N CYS A 74 2.61 6.06 6.68
CA CYS A 74 3.13 4.68 6.61
C CYS A 74 4.64 4.64 6.31
N THR A 75 5.12 5.57 5.47
CA THR A 75 6.54 5.68 5.12
C THR A 75 7.39 6.24 6.26
N GLU A 76 6.82 7.16 7.04
CA GLU A 76 7.44 7.70 8.25
C GLU A 76 7.59 6.61 9.32
N LEU A 77 6.52 5.85 9.59
CA LEU A 77 6.54 4.71 10.52
C LEU A 77 7.56 3.65 10.10
N TYR A 78 7.63 3.34 8.81
CA TYR A 78 8.67 2.45 8.26
C TYR A 78 10.07 2.99 8.57
N THR A 79 10.31 4.27 8.29
CA THR A 79 11.62 4.89 8.49
C THR A 79 12.02 4.88 9.96
N TYR A 80 11.08 5.18 10.88
CA TYR A 80 11.30 5.16 12.32
C TYR A 80 11.69 3.77 12.85
N VAL A 81 11.03 2.71 12.39
CA VAL A 81 11.31 1.33 12.84
C VAL A 81 12.64 0.81 12.31
N TYR A 82 13.03 1.19 11.08
CA TYR A 82 14.20 0.63 10.40
C TYR A 82 15.50 1.44 10.53
N LYS A 83 15.45 2.72 10.94
CA LYS A 83 16.65 3.57 11.11
C LYS A 83 17.09 3.71 12.58
N ARG A 84 17.15 2.60 13.33
CA ARG A 84 17.84 2.58 14.63
C ARG A 84 19.31 2.97 14.49
#